data_AF-A0A967ISX2-F1
#
_entry.id   AF-A0A967ISX2-F1
#
_cell.length_a   1.000
_cell.length_b   1.000
_cell.length_c   1.000
_cell.angle_alpha   90.00
_cell.angle_beta   90.00
_cell.angle_gamma   90.00
#
_symmetry.space_group_name_H-M   'P 1'
#
loop_
_entity.id
_entity.type
_entity.pdbx_description
1 polymer ?
#
loop_
_entity_poly.entity_id
_entity_poly.type
_entity_poly.pdbx_seq_one_letter_code
_entity_poly.pdbx_strand_id
1 'polypeptide(L)' 'LRDYYEKYQIAPMIKILVKEIGKVMGPEKGNTKYLYQLYPGGPAKQACRYAGLPKPTGCV' A
#
# COMPACT_ATOMS: atom_id res chain seq x y z
N LEU A 1 -3.53 -5.28 -2.91
CA LEU A 1 -2.86 -4.33 -3.83
C LEU A 1 -3.23 -4.61 -5.28
N ARG A 2 -2.93 -5.79 -5.83
CA ARG A 2 -3.42 -6.19 -7.17
C ARG A 2 -4.94 -6.14 -7.27
N ASP A 3 -5.63 -6.76 -6.31
CA ASP A 3 -7.09 -6.72 -6.20
C ASP A 3 -7.67 -5.29 -6.17
N TYR A 4 -7.08 -4.41 -5.35
CA TYR A 4 -7.47 -3.00 -5.31
C TYR A 4 -7.25 -2.31 -6.66
N TYR A 5 -6.10 -2.54 -7.32
CA TYR A 5 -5.82 -1.97 -8.62
C TYR A 5 -6.73 -2.52 -9.71
N GLU A 6 -7.07 -3.81 -9.67
CA GLU A 6 -8.03 -4.40 -10.60
C GLU A 6 -9.41 -3.75 -10.46
N LYS A 7 -9.85 -3.54 -9.22
CA LYS A 7 -11.15 -2.96 -8.89
C LYS A 7 -11.28 -1.45 -9.15
N TYR A 8 -10.23 -0.69 -8.88
CA TYR A 8 -10.26 0.78 -8.94
C TYR A 8 -9.40 1.37 -10.06
N GLN A 9 -8.61 0.56 -10.76
CA GLN A 9 -7.63 0.97 -11.80
C GLN A 9 -6.64 2.05 -11.35
N ILE A 10 -6.52 2.26 -10.03
CA ILE A 10 -5.73 3.32 -9.40
C ILE A 10 -4.88 2.68 -8.29
N ALA A 11 -3.60 3.07 -8.25
CA ALA A 11 -2.71 2.65 -7.18
C ALA A 11 -3.13 3.32 -5.85
N PRO A 12 -3.28 2.55 -4.75
CA PRO A 12 -3.76 3.11 -3.50
C PRO A 12 -2.71 4.03 -2.86
N MET A 13 -3.17 5.18 -2.35
CA MET A 13 -2.36 6.05 -1.49
C MET A 13 -2.01 5.35 -0.17
N ILE A 14 -0.94 5.80 0.49
CA ILE A 14 -0.45 5.24 1.77
C ILE A 14 -1.56 5.07 2.81
N LYS A 15 -2.45 6.06 2.98
CA LYS A 15 -3.56 6.02 3.94
C LYS A 15 -4.57 4.90 3.64
N ILE A 16 -4.90 4.72 2.36
CA ILE A 16 -5.81 3.66 1.93
C ILE A 16 -5.13 2.31 2.09
N LEU A 17 -3.87 2.20 1.70
CA LEU A 17 -3.08 0.97 1.85
C LEU A 17 -3.02 0.52 3.32
N VAL A 18 -2.70 1.42 4.25
CA VAL A 18 -2.65 1.13 5.70
C VAL A 18 -4.02 0.63 6.19
N LYS A 19 -5.11 1.31 5.79
CA LYS A 19 -6.47 0.95 6.19
C LYS A 19 -6.91 -0.40 5.64
N GLU A 20 -6.65 -0.66 4.37
CA GLU A 20 -7.01 -1.93 3.73
C GLU A 20 -6.18 -3.10 4.29
N ILE A 21 -4.87 -2.89 4.52
CA ILE A 21 -4.04 -3.88 5.23
C ILE A 21 -4.57 -4.11 6.64
N GLY A 22 -5.01 -3.06 7.34
CA GLY A 22 -5.62 -3.20 8.66
C GLY A 22 -6.91 -4.00 8.68
N LYS A 23 -7.73 -3.91 7.61
CA LYS A 23 -8.94 -4.72 7.46
C LYS A 23 -8.63 -6.19 7.15
N VAL A 24 -7.64 -6.45 6.31
CA VAL A 24 -7.31 -7.81 5.85
C VAL A 24 -6.43 -8.57 6.84
N MET A 25 -5.43 -7.89 7.41
CA MET A 25 -4.42 -8.49 8.29
C MET A 25 -4.55 -8.11 9.77
N GLY A 26 -5.56 -7.29 10.11
CA GLY A 26 -5.78 -6.79 11.46
C GLY A 26 -5.04 -5.48 11.77
N PRO A 27 -5.46 -4.76 12.83
CA PRO A 27 -4.94 -3.43 13.17
C PRO A 27 -3.46 -3.42 13.54
N GLU A 28 -2.91 -4.56 14.01
CA GLU A 28 -1.49 -4.68 14.36
C GLU A 28 -0.58 -4.57 13.13
N LYS A 29 -1.02 -5.12 11.99
CA LYS A 29 -0.30 -5.08 10.71
C LYS A 29 -0.71 -3.89 9.84
N GLY A 30 -1.89 -3.33 10.07
CA GLY A 30 -2.41 -2.13 9.42
C GLY A 30 -1.90 -0.81 10.01
N ASN A 31 -0.62 -0.73 10.36
CA ASN A 31 -0.02 0.48 10.92
C ASN A 31 1.07 1.03 10.01
N THR A 32 1.07 2.35 9.82
CA THR A 32 2.12 3.08 9.11
C THR A 32 3.51 2.71 9.63
N LYS A 33 3.71 2.62 10.95
CA LYS A 33 5.01 2.25 11.54
C LYS A 33 5.48 0.86 11.08
N TYR A 34 4.59 -0.12 11.10
CA TYR A 34 4.88 -1.48 10.65
C TYR A 34 5.23 -1.52 9.15
N LEU A 35 4.46 -0.79 8.34
CA LEU A 35 4.69 -0.73 6.90
C LEU A 35 5.99 0.00 6.54
N TYR A 36 6.37 1.05 7.28
CA TYR A 36 7.67 1.71 7.09
C TYR A 36 8.85 0.88 7.55
N GLN A 37 8.67 -0.03 8.54
CA GLN A 37 9.70 -1.00 8.90
C GLN A 37 9.91 -2.06 7.81
N LEU A 38 8.83 -2.53 7.17
CA LEU A 38 8.92 -3.46 6.04
C LEU A 38 9.43 -2.79 4.76
N TYR A 39 9.03 -1.54 4.54
CA TYR A 39 9.28 -0.79 3.31
C TYR A 39 9.84 0.61 3.62
N PRO A 40 11.14 0.70 3.98
CA PRO A 40 11.77 1.97 4.39
C PRO A 40 11.84 3.01 3.26
N GLY A 41 11.81 2.57 2.00
CA GLY A 41 11.81 3.44 0.81
C GLY A 41 10.43 3.98 0.43
N GLY A 42 9.42 3.79 1.30
CA GLY A 42 8.04 4.22 1.08
C GLY A 42 7.12 3.04 0.83
N PRO A 43 6.16 2.75 1.73
CA PRO A 43 5.34 1.55 1.62
C PRO A 43 4.48 1.50 0.36
N ALA A 44 3.89 2.62 -0.04
CA ALA A 44 3.09 2.67 -1.26
C ALA A 44 3.96 2.40 -2.52
N LYS A 45 5.12 3.06 -2.62
CA LYS A 45 6.03 2.94 -3.76
C LYS A 45 6.63 1.54 -3.86
N GLN A 46 7.17 1.01 -2.77
CA GLN A 46 7.78 -0.31 -2.75
C GLN A 46 6.72 -1.40 -2.90
N ALA A 47 5.57 -1.30 -2.21
CA ALA A 47 4.52 -2.31 -2.34
C ALA A 47 3.90 -2.32 -3.74
N CYS A 48 3.74 -1.17 -4.41
CA CYS A 48 3.34 -1.15 -5.83
C CYS A 48 4.39 -1.81 -6.73
N ARG A 49 5.68 -1.53 -6.51
CA ARG A 49 6.78 -2.17 -7.25
C ARG A 49 6.79 -3.69 -7.07
N TYR A 50 6.66 -4.18 -5.84
CA TYR A 50 6.59 -5.62 -5.55
C TYR A 50 5.32 -6.27 -6.11
N ALA A 51 4.20 -5.53 -6.14
CA ALA A 51 2.96 -6.00 -6.73
C ALA A 51 2.98 -6.02 -8.28
N GLY A 52 4.01 -5.44 -8.92
CA GLY A 52 4.07 -5.30 -10.38
C GLY A 52 3.12 -4.22 -10.92
N LEU A 53 2.71 -3.28 -10.07
CA LEU A 53 1.80 -2.20 -10.43
C LEU A 53 2.56 -0.97 -10.92
N PRO A 54 1.95 -0.15 -11.80
CA PRO A 54 2.54 1.11 -12.21
C PRO A 54 2.80 2.03 -11.01
N LYS A 55 3.76 2.94 -11.18
CA LYS A 55 4.19 3.85 -10.12
C LYS A 55 2.98 4.63 -9.58
N PRO A 56 2.76 4.68 -8.26
CA PRO A 56 1.59 5.35 -7.71
C PRO A 56 1.63 6.83 -8.05
N THR A 57 0.63 7.29 -8.83
CA THR A 57 0.41 8.70 -9.13
C THR A 57 -0.18 9.37 -7.87
N GLY A 58 0.52 10.35 -7.29
CA GLY A 58 0.08 11.04 -6.07
C GLY A 58 1.01 10.96 -4.86
N CYS A 59 2.20 10.38 -4.99
CA CYS A 59 3.29 10.67 -4.06
C CYS A 59 3.91 12.02 -4.45
N VAL A 60 3.48 13.09 -3.78
CA VAL A 60 4.30 14.30 -3.57
C VAL A 60 5.27 14.05 -2.43
#